data_AF-A0A0J9TKX7-F1
#
_entry.id   AF-A0A0J9TKX7-F1
#
_cell.length_a   1.000
_cell.length_b   1.000
_cell.length_c   1.000
_cell.angle_alpha   90.00
_cell.angle_beta   90.00
_cell.angle_gamma   90.00
#
_symmetry.space_group_name_H-M   'P 1'
#
loop_
_entity.id
_entity.type
_entity.pdbx_description
1 polymer ?
#
loop_
_entity_poly.entity_id
_entity_poly.type
_entity_poly.pdbx_seq_one_letter_code
_entity_poly.pdbx_strand_id
1 'polypeptide(L)'
;MAYLEKLDDLDQDDSSRYKVIEGCIYLYFWIYEKELHKSTYNNYDFDIYKKLLKEYDTYNRLSNINSICSKTINDVLNGKLKNLYYLYYKFYKLKKENEGTTIDCKSAQNCAKLYMECIDSCDNDINGLSCAKLEKFRTEYNKYMKQYVSCEEKYTYLPSAIKFDRKTFLISVLVILTIICTLFGLYKVNINFN
;
A
#
# COMPACT_ATOMS: atom_id res chain seq x y z
N MET A 1 2.62 22.66 17.49
CA MET A 1 2.70 21.33 18.16
C MET A 1 1.39 20.55 18.15
N ALA A 2 0.19 21.16 18.07
CA ALA A 2 -1.12 20.49 18.19
C ALA A 2 -1.33 19.12 17.52
N TYR A 3 -0.76 18.88 16.34
CA TYR A 3 -0.87 17.56 15.70
C TYR A 3 -0.12 16.47 16.49
N LEU A 4 1.09 16.78 16.99
CA LEU A 4 1.89 15.86 17.80
C LEU A 4 1.28 15.63 19.19
N GLU A 5 0.65 16.66 19.77
CA GLU A 5 -0.14 16.51 21.01
C GLU A 5 -1.27 15.51 20.81
N LYS A 6 -2.00 15.59 19.69
CA LYS A 6 -3.04 14.61 19.38
C LYS A 6 -2.49 13.19 19.19
N LEU A 7 -1.29 13.03 18.64
CA LEU A 7 -0.66 11.70 18.56
C LEU A 7 -0.29 11.19 19.96
N ASP A 8 0.20 12.07 20.82
CA ASP A 8 0.60 11.75 22.20
C ASP A 8 -0.61 11.33 23.05
N ASP A 9 -1.74 12.02 22.91
CA ASP A 9 -3.00 11.64 23.54
C ASP A 9 -3.46 10.24 23.10
N LEU A 10 -3.21 9.87 21.84
CA LEU A 10 -3.53 8.54 21.31
C LEU A 10 -2.55 7.45 21.79
N ASP A 11 -1.34 7.81 22.24
CA ASP A 11 -0.34 6.83 22.73
C ASP A 11 -0.64 6.36 24.16
N GLN A 12 -1.52 7.06 24.89
CA GLN A 12 -1.91 6.68 26.25
C GLN A 12 -2.72 5.37 26.32
N ASP A 13 -3.19 4.86 25.17
CA ASP A 13 -3.92 3.61 25.04
C ASP A 13 -3.23 2.71 24.01
N ASP A 14 -2.76 1.54 24.47
CA ASP A 14 -2.12 0.52 23.62
C ASP A 14 -2.99 0.12 22.42
N SER A 15 -4.32 0.16 22.55
CA SER A 15 -5.25 -0.14 21.47
C SER A 15 -5.19 0.88 20.32
N SER A 16 -4.68 2.08 20.60
CA SER A 16 -4.57 3.20 19.66
C SER A 16 -3.17 3.36 19.05
N ARG A 17 -2.20 2.52 19.42
CA ARG A 17 -0.81 2.59 18.91
C ARG A 17 -0.71 2.54 17.38
N TYR A 18 -1.58 1.78 16.69
CA TYR A 18 -1.59 1.75 15.23
C TYR A 18 -1.95 3.12 14.62
N LYS A 19 -2.82 3.91 15.27
CA LYS A 19 -3.18 5.27 14.82
C LYS A 19 -2.02 6.23 14.99
N VAL A 20 -1.22 6.06 16.06
CA VAL A 20 0.02 6.82 16.27
C VAL A 20 0.99 6.54 15.12
N ILE A 21 1.22 5.27 14.80
CA ILE A 21 2.07 4.85 13.68
C ILE A 21 1.57 5.43 12.35
N GLU A 22 0.29 5.31 12.04
CA GLU A 22 -0.31 5.89 10.84
C GLU A 22 -0.17 7.42 10.80
N GLY A 23 -0.34 8.08 11.94
CA GLY A 23 -0.15 9.52 12.09
C GLY A 23 1.29 9.96 11.87
N CYS A 24 2.27 9.22 12.39
CA CYS A 24 3.70 9.46 12.15
C CYS A 24 4.02 9.38 10.64
N ILE A 25 3.52 8.35 9.96
CA ILE A 25 3.70 8.14 8.52
C ILE A 25 3.04 9.26 7.72
N TYR A 26 1.80 9.62 8.07
CA TYR A 26 1.08 10.71 7.44
C TYR A 26 1.82 12.04 7.58
N LEU A 27 2.28 12.38 8.79
CA LEU A 27 3.01 13.61 9.06
C LEU A 27 4.31 13.67 8.24
N TYR A 28 5.07 12.57 8.21
CA TYR A 28 6.28 12.48 7.42
C TYR A 28 6.00 12.77 5.94
N PHE A 29 5.02 12.09 5.33
CA PHE A 29 4.70 12.30 3.92
C PHE A 29 4.04 13.65 3.63
N TRP A 30 3.35 14.24 4.61
CA TRP A 30 2.82 15.59 4.49
C TRP A 30 3.92 16.65 4.46
N ILE A 31 4.92 16.55 5.35
CA ILE A 31 6.13 17.39 5.30
C ILE A 31 6.87 17.13 3.98
N TYR A 32 6.97 15.85 3.58
CA TYR A 32 7.55 15.46 2.31
C TYR A 32 6.86 16.15 1.12
N GLU A 33 5.55 16.38 1.12
CA GLU A 33 4.92 17.08 -0.01
C GLU A 33 4.93 18.60 0.11
N LYS A 34 4.82 19.12 1.33
CA LYS A 34 4.70 20.57 1.55
C LYS A 34 6.03 21.29 1.43
N GLU A 35 7.10 20.68 1.92
CA GLU A 35 8.43 21.29 1.95
C GLU A 35 9.30 20.88 0.75
N LEU A 36 8.99 19.77 0.04
CA LEU A 36 9.92 19.16 -0.93
C LEU A 36 9.64 19.43 -2.41
N HIS A 37 8.94 20.53 -2.71
CA HIS A 37 8.70 20.93 -4.10
C HIS A 37 9.94 21.47 -4.85
N LYS A 38 11.18 21.06 -4.49
CA LYS A 38 12.43 21.39 -5.21
C LYS A 38 13.42 20.23 -5.30
N SER A 39 13.21 19.42 -6.35
CA SER A 39 14.19 18.76 -7.24
C SER A 39 15.31 17.85 -6.73
N THR A 40 15.52 17.58 -5.45
CA THR A 40 16.55 16.60 -5.05
C THR A 40 16.22 15.97 -3.70
N TYR A 41 15.95 14.67 -3.69
CA TYR A 41 15.89 13.87 -2.48
C TYR A 41 17.26 13.91 -1.81
N ASN A 42 17.40 14.72 -0.76
CA ASN A 42 18.62 14.80 0.05
C ASN A 42 18.29 14.35 1.48
N ASN A 43 19.30 13.88 2.22
CA ASN A 43 19.21 13.52 3.66
C ASN A 43 18.54 14.60 4.55
N TYR A 44 18.41 15.82 4.05
CA TYR A 44 17.82 17.00 4.68
C TYR A 44 16.33 16.84 5.07
N ASP A 45 15.55 16.05 4.34
CA ASP A 45 14.09 15.97 4.53
C ASP A 45 13.74 15.18 5.80
N PHE A 46 14.48 14.10 6.01
CA PHE A 46 14.41 13.32 7.23
C PHE A 46 14.92 14.13 8.43
N ASP A 47 15.85 15.06 8.20
CA ASP A 47 16.35 15.95 9.24
C ASP A 47 15.31 16.98 9.69
N ILE A 48 14.46 17.51 8.79
CA ILE A 48 13.34 18.39 9.18
C ILE A 48 12.35 17.65 10.07
N TYR A 49 11.94 16.44 9.66
CA TYR A 49 11.04 15.61 10.45
C TYR A 49 11.63 15.29 11.84
N LYS A 50 12.90 14.89 11.90
CA LYS A 50 13.61 14.65 13.17
C LYS A 50 13.71 15.90 14.04
N LYS A 51 13.99 17.07 13.45
CA LYS A 51 14.03 18.34 14.18
C LYS A 51 12.67 18.63 14.81
N LEU A 52 11.59 18.52 14.04
CA LEU A 52 10.23 18.71 14.55
C LEU A 52 9.94 17.79 15.75
N LEU A 53 10.31 16.50 15.67
CA LEU A 53 10.12 15.56 16.77
C LEU A 53 10.98 15.89 18.00
N LYS A 54 12.23 16.31 17.81
CA LYS A 54 13.11 16.74 18.91
C LYS A 54 12.62 18.01 19.62
N GLU A 55 12.09 18.97 18.86
CA GLU A 55 11.46 20.16 19.43
C GLU A 55 10.23 19.77 20.27
N TYR A 56 9.46 18.77 19.82
CA TYR A 56 8.33 18.26 20.58
C TYR A 56 8.74 17.57 21.89
N ASP A 57 9.81 16.76 21.90
CA ASP A 57 10.35 16.17 23.15
C ASP A 57 10.79 17.25 24.15
N THR A 58 11.31 18.37 23.65
CA THR A 58 11.72 19.49 24.51
C THR A 58 10.49 20.15 25.15
N TYR A 59 9.41 20.24 24.40
CA TYR A 59 8.11 20.76 24.84
C TYR A 59 7.38 19.80 25.80
N ASN A 60 7.33 18.51 25.50
CA ASN A 60 6.74 17.46 26.33
C ASN A 60 7.73 16.31 26.54
N ARG A 61 8.52 16.40 27.61
CA ARG A 61 9.59 15.45 27.94
C ARG A 61 9.12 14.04 28.30
N LEU A 62 7.84 13.87 28.59
CA LEU A 62 7.25 12.57 28.93
C LEU A 62 6.70 11.84 27.70
N SER A 63 6.64 12.52 26.55
CA SER A 63 6.12 11.95 25.31
C SER A 63 7.03 10.85 24.76
N ASN A 64 6.42 9.79 24.22
CA ASN A 64 7.13 8.77 23.45
C ASN A 64 7.09 9.01 21.94
N ILE A 65 6.46 10.10 21.49
CA ILE A 65 6.16 10.32 20.07
C ILE A 65 7.41 10.38 19.20
N ASN A 66 8.48 11.06 19.64
CA ASN A 66 9.72 11.06 18.86
C ASN A 66 10.28 9.65 18.69
N SER A 67 10.33 8.86 19.75
CA SER A 67 10.85 7.48 19.71
C SER A 67 10.04 6.61 18.74
N ILE A 68 8.71 6.63 18.87
CA ILE A 68 7.79 5.86 18.03
C ILE A 68 7.92 6.30 16.57
N CYS A 69 7.72 7.59 16.30
CA CYS A 69 7.73 8.14 14.96
C CYS A 69 9.09 7.97 14.27
N SER A 70 10.21 8.24 14.95
CA SER A 70 11.55 8.07 14.37
C SER A 70 11.83 6.62 14.00
N LYS A 71 11.47 5.67 14.87
CA LYS A 71 11.61 4.24 14.57
C LYS A 71 10.75 3.84 13.38
N THR A 72 9.47 4.21 13.38
CA THR A 72 8.54 3.93 12.29
C THR A 72 9.06 4.45 10.95
N ILE A 73 9.53 5.70 10.87
CA ILE A 73 10.01 6.27 9.61
C ILE A 73 11.33 5.64 9.15
N ASN A 74 12.25 5.30 10.06
CA ASN A 74 13.45 4.53 9.69
C ASN A 74 13.06 3.21 9.01
N ASP A 75 12.11 2.47 9.58
CA ASP A 75 11.63 1.20 9.02
C ASP A 75 10.95 1.41 7.65
N VAL A 76 10.17 2.47 7.50
CA VAL A 76 9.54 2.86 6.22
C VAL A 76 10.60 3.18 5.16
N LEU A 77 11.66 3.91 5.52
CA LEU A 77 12.69 4.40 4.60
C LEU A 77 13.69 3.33 4.13
N ASN A 78 13.78 2.18 4.80
CA ASN A 78 14.69 1.08 4.45
C ASN A 78 14.33 0.31 3.15
N GLY A 79 13.71 0.97 2.17
CA GLY A 79 13.78 0.60 0.75
C GLY A 79 12.45 0.19 0.12
N LYS A 80 11.80 -0.88 0.61
CA LYS A 80 10.61 -1.45 -0.06
C LYS A 80 9.26 -0.92 0.44
N LEU A 81 9.21 -0.48 1.70
CA LEU A 81 7.98 -0.02 2.33
C LEU A 81 7.65 1.44 2.02
N LYS A 82 8.68 2.26 1.72
CA LYS A 82 8.51 3.69 1.42
C LYS A 82 7.49 3.93 0.31
N ASN A 83 7.66 3.30 -0.85
CA ASN A 83 6.78 3.53 -1.99
C ASN A 83 5.35 3.05 -1.70
N LEU A 84 5.21 1.91 -0.99
CA LEU A 84 3.92 1.39 -0.57
C LEU A 84 3.20 2.37 0.38
N TYR A 85 3.86 2.86 1.43
CA TYR A 85 3.24 3.80 2.35
C TYR A 85 2.98 5.17 1.70
N TYR A 86 3.84 5.60 0.78
CA TYR A 86 3.60 6.82 0.01
C TYR A 86 2.37 6.68 -0.89
N LEU A 87 2.18 5.52 -1.51
CA LEU A 87 0.99 5.20 -2.28
C LEU A 87 -0.28 5.24 -1.41
N TYR A 88 -0.25 4.66 -0.21
CA TYR A 88 -1.36 4.76 0.75
C TYR A 88 -1.64 6.21 1.16
N TYR A 89 -0.60 7.01 1.41
CA TYR A 89 -0.72 8.43 1.71
C TYR A 89 -1.41 9.20 0.57
N LYS A 90 -0.99 8.96 -0.68
CA LYS A 90 -1.62 9.58 -1.86
C LYS A 90 -3.09 9.19 -2.01
N PHE A 91 -3.42 7.94 -1.74
CA PHE A 91 -4.80 7.47 -1.79
C PHE A 91 -5.66 8.07 -0.67
N TYR A 92 -5.13 8.21 0.54
CA TYR A 92 -5.80 8.93 1.62
C TYR A 92 -6.10 10.38 1.22
N LYS A 93 -5.12 11.07 0.63
CA LYS A 93 -5.28 12.44 0.15
C LYS A 93 -6.33 12.53 -0.96
N LEU A 94 -6.30 11.61 -1.94
CA LEU A 94 -7.33 11.49 -2.97
C LEU A 94 -8.73 11.37 -2.34
N LYS A 95 -8.91 10.48 -1.36
CA LYS A 95 -10.20 10.29 -0.67
C LYS A 95 -10.68 11.57 0.00
N LYS A 96 -9.79 12.24 0.73
CA LYS A 96 -10.11 13.42 1.54
C LYS A 96 -10.38 14.66 0.68
N GLU A 97 -9.60 14.86 -0.39
CA GLU A 97 -9.74 16.03 -1.28
C GLU A 97 -10.99 15.93 -2.16
N ASN A 98 -11.54 14.74 -2.36
CA ASN A 98 -12.73 14.50 -3.18
C ASN A 98 -13.95 14.07 -2.34
N GLU A 99 -13.92 14.30 -1.03
CA GLU A 99 -15.04 14.00 -0.16
C GLU A 99 -16.21 14.96 -0.47
N GLY A 100 -17.26 14.43 -1.09
CA GLY A 100 -18.46 15.19 -1.46
C GLY A 100 -18.37 15.96 -2.78
N THR A 101 -17.35 15.71 -3.62
CA THR A 101 -17.16 16.38 -4.91
C THR A 101 -16.84 15.39 -6.05
N THR A 102 -16.78 15.88 -7.29
CA THR A 102 -16.26 15.11 -8.42
C THR A 102 -14.76 14.82 -8.25
N ILE A 103 -14.31 13.63 -8.65
CA ILE A 103 -12.89 13.26 -8.56
C ILE A 103 -12.01 14.10 -9.48
N ASP A 104 -10.88 14.57 -8.95
CA ASP A 104 -9.75 15.02 -9.74
C ASP A 104 -9.02 13.82 -10.40
N CYS A 105 -9.25 13.66 -11.71
CA CYS A 105 -8.62 12.59 -12.49
C CYS A 105 -7.09 12.69 -12.55
N LYS A 106 -6.50 13.86 -12.31
CA LYS A 106 -5.03 14.02 -12.26
C LYS A 106 -4.46 13.37 -11.00
N SER A 107 -5.14 13.55 -9.86
CA SER A 107 -4.77 12.89 -8.61
C SER A 107 -4.96 11.37 -8.69
N ALA A 108 -6.04 10.89 -9.30
CA ALA A 108 -6.25 9.46 -9.57
C ALA A 108 -5.15 8.90 -10.51
N GLN A 109 -4.82 9.61 -11.58
CA GLN A 109 -3.73 9.24 -12.50
C GLN A 109 -2.39 9.12 -11.77
N ASN A 110 -2.05 10.06 -10.89
CA ASN A 110 -0.81 10.02 -10.12
C ASN A 110 -0.77 8.82 -9.16
N CYS A 111 -1.89 8.52 -8.50
CA CYS A 111 -2.02 7.35 -7.64
C CYS A 111 -1.82 6.05 -8.44
N ALA A 112 -2.45 5.94 -9.61
CA ALA A 112 -2.31 4.79 -10.49
C ALA A 112 -0.88 4.61 -11.02
N LYS A 113 -0.18 5.69 -11.38
CA LYS A 113 1.23 5.62 -11.79
C LYS A 113 2.13 5.10 -10.68
N LEU A 114 1.99 5.63 -9.46
CA LEU A 114 2.74 5.17 -8.29
C LEU A 114 2.46 3.69 -7.99
N TYR A 115 1.22 3.23 -8.17
CA TYR A 115 0.89 1.82 -8.05
C TYR A 115 1.67 0.96 -9.06
N MET A 116 1.75 1.39 -10.31
CA MET A 116 2.52 0.68 -11.35
C MET A 116 4.02 0.65 -11.03
N GLU A 117 4.59 1.68 -10.42
CA GLU A 117 5.99 1.64 -9.95
C GLU A 117 6.17 0.64 -8.80
N CYS A 118 5.15 0.46 -7.95
CA CYS A 118 5.18 -0.50 -6.85
C CYS A 118 5.04 -1.95 -7.34
N ILE A 119 4.17 -2.21 -8.33
CA ILE A 119 3.91 -3.58 -8.82
C ILE A 119 5.11 -4.16 -9.58
N ASP A 120 5.94 -3.34 -10.22
CA ASP A 120 7.14 -3.83 -10.92
C ASP A 120 8.14 -4.51 -9.95
N SER A 121 8.10 -4.12 -8.67
CA SER A 121 8.93 -4.74 -7.63
C SER A 121 8.41 -6.10 -7.15
N CYS A 122 7.19 -6.49 -7.53
CA CYS A 122 6.56 -7.72 -7.07
C CYS A 122 7.23 -8.99 -7.58
N ASP A 123 7.83 -8.93 -8.78
CA ASP A 123 8.55 -10.07 -9.34
C ASP A 123 9.79 -10.46 -8.52
N ASN A 124 10.31 -9.52 -7.74
CA ASN A 124 11.49 -9.69 -6.88
C ASN A 124 11.13 -9.79 -5.39
N ASP A 125 9.84 -9.91 -5.04
CA ASP A 125 9.39 -10.09 -3.66
C ASP A 125 9.29 -11.58 -3.31
N ILE A 126 10.45 -12.15 -2.94
CA ILE A 126 10.62 -13.59 -2.62
C ILE A 126 9.60 -14.09 -1.57
N ASN A 127 9.14 -13.22 -0.66
CA ASN A 127 8.18 -13.57 0.40
C ASN A 127 6.73 -13.21 0.04
N GLY A 128 6.47 -12.52 -1.07
CA GLY A 128 5.15 -12.08 -1.55
C GLY A 128 4.38 -11.12 -0.63
N LEU A 129 4.96 -10.72 0.51
CA LEU A 129 4.29 -9.95 1.56
C LEU A 129 3.94 -8.53 1.10
N SER A 130 4.77 -7.93 0.24
CA SER A 130 4.55 -6.59 -0.32
C SER A 130 3.46 -6.63 -1.37
N CYS A 131 3.42 -7.69 -2.20
CA CYS A 131 2.41 -7.87 -3.24
C CYS A 131 1.03 -8.18 -2.67
N ALA A 132 0.96 -8.95 -1.59
CA ALA A 132 -0.30 -9.16 -0.87
C ALA A 132 -0.88 -7.84 -0.31
N LYS A 133 -0.02 -6.93 0.16
CA LYS A 133 -0.45 -5.58 0.58
C LYS A 133 -0.90 -4.72 -0.60
N LEU A 134 -0.18 -4.76 -1.72
CA LEU A 134 -0.59 -4.06 -2.95
C LEU A 134 -1.90 -4.60 -3.53
N GLU A 135 -2.19 -5.89 -3.38
CA GLU A 135 -3.47 -6.47 -3.80
C GLU A 135 -4.64 -6.01 -2.93
N LYS A 136 -4.42 -5.87 -1.62
CA LYS A 136 -5.40 -5.24 -0.72
C LYS A 136 -5.63 -3.78 -1.10
N PHE A 137 -4.56 -3.02 -1.33
CA PHE A 137 -4.65 -1.64 -1.82
C PHE A 137 -5.48 -1.55 -3.11
N ARG A 138 -5.17 -2.40 -4.09
CA ARG A 138 -5.89 -2.48 -5.38
C ARG A 138 -7.39 -2.65 -5.18
N THR A 139 -7.78 -3.55 -4.29
CA THR A 139 -9.19 -3.83 -3.97
C THR A 139 -9.88 -2.59 -3.42
N GLU A 140 -9.25 -1.90 -2.47
CA GLU A 140 -9.81 -0.68 -1.87
C GLU A 140 -9.88 0.48 -2.87
N TYR A 141 -8.83 0.67 -3.67
CA TYR A 141 -8.77 1.70 -4.70
C TYR A 141 -9.85 1.50 -5.76
N ASN A 142 -9.94 0.30 -6.34
CA ASN A 142 -10.93 0.01 -7.38
C ASN A 142 -12.37 0.15 -6.84
N LYS A 143 -12.61 -0.25 -5.58
CA LYS A 143 -13.92 -0.05 -4.94
C LYS A 143 -14.26 1.43 -4.81
N TYR A 144 -13.31 2.27 -4.39
CA TYR A 144 -13.48 3.71 -4.27
C TYR A 144 -13.71 4.35 -5.64
N MET A 145 -12.84 4.07 -6.61
CA MET A 145 -12.90 4.67 -7.95
C MET A 145 -14.13 4.25 -8.76
N LYS A 146 -14.72 3.08 -8.50
CA LYS A 146 -15.97 2.65 -9.15
C LYS A 146 -17.12 3.64 -8.97
N GLN A 147 -17.08 4.44 -7.90
CA GLN A 147 -18.09 5.46 -7.62
C GLN A 147 -17.91 6.73 -8.48
N TYR A 148 -16.77 6.86 -9.19
CA TYR A 148 -16.35 8.06 -9.90
C TYR A 148 -15.90 7.72 -11.33
N VAL A 149 -16.89 7.48 -12.19
CA VAL A 149 -16.71 6.99 -13.58
C VAL A 149 -16.19 8.08 -14.54
N SER A 150 -15.91 9.29 -14.05
CA SER A 150 -15.50 10.43 -14.87
C SER A 150 -14.07 10.36 -15.41
N CYS A 151 -13.24 9.46 -14.87
CA CYS A 151 -11.84 9.29 -15.29
C CYS A 151 -11.65 8.13 -16.26
N GLU A 152 -10.61 8.21 -17.11
CA GLU A 152 -10.25 7.11 -18.02
C GLU A 152 -10.12 5.77 -17.27
N GLU A 153 -10.66 4.70 -17.87
CA GLU A 153 -10.78 3.37 -17.25
C GLU A 153 -9.46 2.84 -16.66
N LYS A 154 -8.34 3.09 -17.35
CA LYS A 154 -7.01 2.66 -16.92
C LYS A 154 -6.53 3.29 -15.60
N TYR A 155 -7.14 4.38 -15.15
CA TYR A 155 -6.88 5.01 -13.85
C TYR A 155 -7.95 4.69 -12.82
N THR A 156 -9.09 4.15 -13.26
CA THR A 156 -10.22 3.74 -12.41
C THR A 156 -10.06 2.28 -11.97
N TYR A 157 -9.38 1.46 -12.77
CA TYR A 157 -9.13 0.04 -12.49
C TYR A 157 -7.64 -0.29 -12.53
N LEU A 158 -7.08 -0.63 -11.36
CA LEU A 158 -5.69 -1.08 -11.24
C LEU A 158 -5.56 -2.59 -11.54
N PRO A 159 -4.48 -3.01 -12.23
CA PRO A 159 -4.20 -4.42 -12.52
C PRO A 159 -3.81 -5.18 -11.25
N SER A 160 -3.99 -6.52 -11.24
CA SER A 160 -3.67 -7.39 -10.09
C SER A 160 -2.18 -7.36 -9.74
N ALA A 161 -1.85 -7.16 -8.46
CA ALA A 161 -0.48 -7.29 -7.95
C ALA A 161 -0.03 -8.75 -7.84
N ILE A 162 -0.99 -9.67 -7.77
CA ILE A 162 -0.72 -11.10 -7.81
C ILE A 162 -0.68 -11.53 -9.26
N LYS A 163 0.51 -11.93 -9.73
CA LYS A 163 0.64 -12.62 -11.00
C LYS A 163 0.15 -14.06 -10.83
N PHE A 164 -1.01 -14.36 -11.38
CA PHE A 164 -1.34 -15.73 -11.71
C PHE A 164 -0.36 -16.17 -12.79
N ASP A 165 0.53 -17.10 -12.48
CA ASP A 165 1.30 -17.74 -13.53
C ASP A 165 0.33 -18.56 -14.39
N ARG A 166 -0.06 -17.97 -15.51
CA ARG A 166 -0.94 -18.58 -16.51
C ARG A 166 -0.40 -19.94 -16.94
N LYS A 167 0.92 -20.14 -16.99
CA LYS A 167 1.51 -21.45 -17.30
C LYS A 167 1.25 -22.45 -16.17
N THR A 168 1.53 -22.09 -14.92
CA THR A 168 1.24 -22.96 -13.77
C THR A 168 -0.25 -23.31 -13.67
N PHE A 169 -1.15 -22.36 -13.90
CA PHE A 169 -2.59 -22.62 -13.93
C PHE A 169 -2.99 -23.55 -15.08
N LEU A 170 -2.49 -23.31 -16.31
CA LEU A 170 -2.75 -24.17 -17.46
C LEU A 170 -2.19 -25.59 -17.26
N ILE A 171 -1.00 -25.73 -16.68
CA ILE A 171 -0.40 -27.02 -16.34
C ILE A 171 -1.26 -27.75 -15.32
N SER A 172 -1.72 -27.08 -14.27
CA SER A 172 -2.60 -27.67 -13.25
C SER A 172 -3.91 -28.18 -13.86
N VAL A 173 -4.55 -27.39 -14.73
CA VAL A 173 -5.78 -27.79 -15.43
C VAL A 173 -5.53 -28.99 -16.35
N LEU A 174 -4.42 -29.00 -17.09
CA LEU A 174 -4.05 -30.12 -17.96
C LEU A 174 -3.83 -31.41 -17.17
N VAL A 175 -3.14 -31.34 -16.03
CA VAL A 175 -2.91 -32.51 -15.15
C VAL A 175 -4.25 -33.08 -14.66
N ILE A 176 -5.15 -32.22 -14.18
CA ILE A 176 -6.48 -32.66 -13.71
C ILE A 176 -7.26 -33.32 -14.85
N LEU A 177 -7.26 -32.74 -16.05
CA LEU A 177 -7.92 -33.31 -17.23
C LEU A 177 -7.34 -34.67 -17.60
N THR A 178 -6.01 -34.84 -17.58
CA THR A 178 -5.38 -36.13 -17.86
C THR A 178 -5.80 -37.21 -16.86
N ILE A 179 -5.86 -36.88 -15.56
CA ILE A 179 -6.32 -37.80 -14.52
C ILE A 179 -7.77 -38.22 -14.78
N ILE A 180 -8.66 -37.27 -15.05
CA ILE A 180 -10.07 -37.56 -15.35
C ILE A 180 -10.20 -38.46 -16.58
N CYS A 181 -9.47 -38.17 -17.66
CA CYS A 181 -9.48 -38.98 -18.89
C CYS A 181 -8.96 -40.40 -18.63
N THR A 182 -7.90 -40.57 -17.84
CA THR A 182 -7.37 -41.90 -17.50
C THR A 182 -8.36 -42.72 -16.67
N LEU A 183 -8.99 -42.11 -15.65
CA LEU A 183 -10.00 -42.77 -14.81
C LEU A 183 -11.23 -43.17 -15.63
N PHE A 184 -11.70 -42.30 -16.53
CA PHE A 184 -12.81 -42.59 -17.42
C PHE A 184 -12.49 -43.74 -18.40
N GLY A 185 -11.28 -43.76 -18.95
CA GLY A 185 -10.79 -44.86 -19.79
C GLY A 185 -10.78 -46.20 -19.04
N LEU A 186 -10.20 -46.24 -17.84
CA LEU A 186 -10.15 -47.45 -17.01
C LEU A 186 -11.56 -47.93 -16.61
N TYR A 187 -12.45 -47.02 -16.22
CA TYR A 187 -13.84 -47.35 -15.89
C TYR A 187 -14.58 -47.99 -17.07
N LYS A 188 -14.45 -47.40 -18.26
CA LYS A 188 -15.08 -47.93 -19.48
C LYS A 188 -14.53 -49.30 -19.87
N VAL A 189 -13.22 -49.52 -19.71
CA VAL A 189 -12.59 -50.82 -19.99
C VAL A 189 -13.09 -51.87 -19.01
N ASN A 190 -13.19 -51.58 -17.71
CA ASN A 190 -13.71 -52.52 -16.72
C ASN A 190 -15.17 -52.94 -16.95
N ILE A 191 -16.03 -52.04 -17.44
CA ILE A 191 -17.42 -52.38 -17.77
C ILE A 191 -17.50 -53.34 -18.97
N ASN A 192 -16.61 -53.19 -19.95
CA ASN A 192 -16.62 -54.04 -21.15
C ASN A 192 -16.05 -55.45 -20.91
N PHE A 193 -15.43 -55.71 -19.75
CA PHE A 193 -14.86 -57.01 -19.38
C PHE A 193 -15.69 -57.81 -18.36
N ASN A 194 -16.85 -57.28 -17.93
CA ASN A 194 -17.76 -57.89 -16.95
C ASN A 194 -19.11 -58.19 -17.59
#